data_AF-A0A8C2BLF7-F1
#
_entry.id   AF-A0A8C2BLF7-F1
#
_cell.length_a   1.000
_cell.length_b   1.000
_cell.length_c   1.000
_cell.angle_alpha   90.00
_cell.angle_beta   90.00
_cell.angle_gamma   90.00
#
_symmetry.space_group_name_H-M   'P 1'
#
loop_
_entity.id
_entity.type
_entity.pdbx_description
1 polymer ?
#
loop_
_entity_poly.entity_id
_entity_poly.type
_entity_poly.pdbx_seq_one_letter_code
_entity_poly.pdbx_strand_id
1 'polypeptide(L)'
;FKMRVAVDIRNCKPLTSAFSHLPGNETEKKATLDQALRGVLEEQIVSSDVEDFLSLIYISIDGVTEGVCSATTPFLLLGDVLDCLPLDQCDKIFSFVEENVSTWKSSTFYSAGKNYLLRMCNDLLRRLSKSQNTVFCGRIQLFLARLFPLSEKSGLNLQSQFNLDNITVFNKNEQDSTLGLQHTEVKEEGMDVEEGEMGDEDAPAPCTIPIDYNLYRKFWTLQDYFRNPVQCYDKFSWMTFLKFSDETLAVFKSYKLDDMQASKRKLEEMRTAAGDHVYFAKFLTSEKLMDLQLSDSNFRRHILLQYLILFQYLKGQVKFKSSSCVLNDDQSLWIEDTTKLVYQVCFNLTNH
;
A
#
# COMPACT_ATOMS: atom_id res chain seq x y z
N PHE A 1 -19.19 17.09 36.39
CA PHE A 1 -19.66 18.49 36.25
C PHE A 1 -18.57 19.43 35.71
N LYS A 2 -17.49 19.74 36.47
CA LYS A 2 -16.43 20.66 35.99
C LYS A 2 -15.75 20.21 34.68
N MET A 3 -15.69 18.90 34.42
CA MET A 3 -15.22 18.36 33.13
C MET A 3 -16.16 18.63 31.97
N ARG A 4 -17.48 18.40 32.11
CA ARG A 4 -18.45 18.77 31.08
C ARG A 4 -18.39 20.27 30.79
N VAL A 5 -18.31 21.10 31.82
CA VAL A 5 -18.12 22.55 31.66
C VAL A 5 -16.82 22.90 30.93
N ALA A 6 -15.73 22.17 31.16
CA ALA A 6 -14.48 22.37 30.43
C ALA A 6 -14.59 21.96 28.95
N VAL A 7 -15.32 20.89 28.65
CA VAL A 7 -15.61 20.40 27.30
C VAL A 7 -16.53 21.35 26.54
N ASP A 8 -17.62 21.77 27.17
CA ASP A 8 -18.60 22.71 26.59
C ASP A 8 -17.98 24.08 26.30
N ILE A 9 -17.04 24.54 27.15
CA ILE A 9 -16.34 25.84 27.00
C ILE A 9 -15.04 25.70 26.18
N ARG A 10 -14.65 24.47 25.79
CA ARG A 10 -13.38 24.15 25.13
C ARG A 10 -12.17 24.79 25.84
N ASN A 11 -12.11 24.68 27.17
CA ASN A 11 -11.12 25.39 27.99
C ASN A 11 -10.65 24.55 29.18
N CYS A 12 -9.34 24.44 29.38
CA CYS A 12 -8.74 23.69 30.49
C CYS A 12 -8.77 24.42 31.86
N LYS A 13 -9.03 25.73 31.93
CA LYS A 13 -9.03 26.49 33.20
C LYS A 13 -9.93 25.91 34.30
N PRO A 14 -11.16 25.42 34.03
CA PRO A 14 -11.99 24.76 35.03
C PRO A 14 -11.36 23.47 35.59
N LEU A 15 -10.56 22.76 34.78
CA LEU A 15 -9.81 21.58 35.20
C LEU A 15 -8.64 21.96 36.12
N THR A 16 -7.89 23.02 35.79
CA THR A 16 -6.80 23.51 36.63
C THR A 16 -7.30 23.96 38.00
N SER A 17 -8.45 24.65 38.05
CA SER A 17 -9.12 24.99 39.31
C SER A 17 -9.62 23.75 40.06
N ALA A 18 -10.10 22.71 39.37
CA ALA A 18 -10.51 21.47 40.03
C ALA A 18 -9.32 20.72 40.63
N PHE A 19 -8.20 20.66 39.90
CA PHE A 19 -6.99 19.94 40.28
C PHE A 19 -6.38 20.45 41.59
N SER A 20 -6.35 21.76 41.81
CA SER A 20 -5.83 22.35 43.05
C SER A 20 -6.63 21.96 44.29
N HIS A 21 -7.94 21.70 44.13
CA HIS A 21 -8.85 21.32 45.22
C HIS A 21 -9.00 19.81 45.43
N LEU A 22 -8.43 18.97 44.56
CA LEU A 22 -8.47 17.52 44.73
C LEU A 22 -7.57 17.09 45.90
N PRO A 23 -8.02 16.18 46.79
CA PRO A 23 -7.17 15.56 47.80
C PRO A 23 -6.21 14.54 47.16
N GLY A 24 -5.11 14.22 47.84
CA GLY A 24 -4.12 13.22 47.40
C GLY A 24 -2.82 13.80 46.87
N ASN A 25 -1.88 12.92 46.51
CA ASN A 25 -0.62 13.31 45.88
C ASN A 25 -0.82 13.69 44.40
N GLU A 26 0.15 14.38 43.77
CA GLU A 26 -0.01 14.84 42.38
C GLU A 26 -0.32 13.71 41.38
N THR A 27 0.26 12.53 41.59
CA THR A 27 0.04 11.36 40.73
C THR A 27 -1.39 10.84 40.82
N GLU A 28 -1.95 10.75 42.03
CA GLU A 28 -3.35 10.36 42.28
C GLU A 28 -4.32 11.37 41.70
N LYS A 29 -4.02 12.67 41.84
CA LYS A 29 -4.84 13.73 41.24
C LYS A 29 -4.84 13.63 39.71
N LYS A 30 -3.67 13.41 39.09
CA LYS A 30 -3.53 13.21 37.64
C LYS A 30 -4.31 11.99 37.18
N ALA A 31 -4.13 10.84 37.83
CA ALA A 31 -4.85 9.62 37.51
C ALA A 31 -6.38 9.78 37.62
N THR A 32 -6.85 10.54 38.62
CA THR A 32 -8.27 10.85 38.79
C THR A 32 -8.81 11.67 37.62
N LEU A 33 -8.07 12.70 37.18
CA LEU A 33 -8.44 13.47 36.00
C LEU A 33 -8.35 12.64 34.71
N ASP A 34 -7.31 11.82 34.55
CA ASP A 34 -7.15 10.96 33.38
C ASP A 34 -8.35 9.98 33.25
N GLN A 35 -8.78 9.39 34.37
CA GLN A 35 -9.93 8.49 34.38
C GLN A 35 -11.25 9.23 34.12
N ALA A 36 -11.39 10.43 34.67
CA ALA A 36 -12.61 11.19 34.48
C ALA A 36 -12.74 11.75 33.04
N LEU A 37 -11.62 12.03 32.35
CA LEU A 37 -11.61 12.32 30.90
C LEU A 37 -12.09 11.11 30.09
N ARG A 38 -11.63 9.90 30.43
CA ARG A 38 -12.13 8.66 29.79
C ARG A 38 -13.61 8.42 30.04
N GLY A 39 -14.11 8.71 31.24
CA GLY A 39 -15.55 8.62 31.54
C GLY A 39 -16.39 9.57 30.69
N VAL A 40 -15.90 10.79 30.43
CA VAL A 40 -16.57 11.72 29.50
C VAL A 40 -16.51 11.20 28.06
N LEU A 41 -15.37 10.64 27.65
CA LEU A 41 -15.24 10.02 26.34
C LEU A 41 -16.27 8.90 26.15
N GLU A 42 -16.44 8.01 27.14
CA GLU A 42 -17.42 6.93 27.11
C GLU A 42 -18.86 7.44 26.92
N GLU A 43 -19.24 8.52 27.62
CA GLU A 43 -20.54 9.17 27.44
C GLU A 43 -20.70 9.75 26.01
N GLN A 44 -19.64 10.32 25.44
CA GLN A 44 -19.64 10.93 24.11
C GLN A 44 -19.55 9.93 22.95
N ILE A 45 -18.99 8.74 23.17
CA ILE A 45 -18.95 7.70 22.14
C ILE A 45 -20.37 7.33 21.68
N VAL A 46 -21.35 7.41 22.58
CA VAL A 46 -22.77 7.17 22.27
C VAL A 46 -23.37 8.24 21.34
N SER A 47 -22.95 9.51 21.46
CA SER A 47 -23.43 10.58 20.57
C SER A 47 -22.74 10.57 19.21
N SER A 48 -21.54 9.96 19.11
CA SER A 48 -20.78 9.77 17.87
C SER A 48 -20.48 11.06 17.08
N ASP A 49 -20.36 12.20 17.78
CA ASP A 49 -19.96 13.47 17.17
C ASP A 49 -18.43 13.63 17.18
N VAL A 50 -17.85 13.79 15.98
CA VAL A 50 -16.41 13.96 15.79
C VAL A 50 -15.89 15.24 16.47
N GLU A 51 -16.66 16.33 16.46
CA GLU A 51 -16.21 17.60 17.04
C GLU A 51 -16.04 17.52 18.56
N ASP A 52 -16.90 16.76 19.23
CA ASP A 52 -16.85 16.54 20.66
C ASP A 52 -15.60 15.76 21.07
N PHE A 53 -15.26 14.71 20.32
CA PHE A 53 -14.02 13.95 20.54
C PHE A 53 -12.80 14.83 20.36
N LEU A 54 -12.73 15.60 19.27
CA LEU A 54 -11.60 16.48 19.01
C LEU A 54 -11.44 17.53 20.12
N SER A 55 -12.54 18.10 20.59
CA SER A 55 -12.55 19.06 21.70
C SER A 55 -12.02 18.43 22.99
N LEU A 56 -12.41 17.20 23.30
CA LEU A 56 -11.91 16.46 24.46
C LEU A 56 -10.40 16.17 24.34
N ILE A 57 -9.91 15.77 23.16
CA ILE A 57 -8.48 15.55 22.93
C ILE A 57 -7.70 16.86 23.09
N TYR A 58 -8.17 17.98 22.52
CA TYR A 58 -7.53 19.29 22.71
C TYR A 58 -7.40 19.66 24.19
N ILE A 59 -8.48 19.49 24.97
CA ILE A 59 -8.46 19.77 26.41
C ILE A 59 -7.46 18.86 27.14
N SER A 60 -7.34 17.59 26.72
CA SER A 60 -6.34 16.69 27.32
C SER A 60 -4.90 17.13 27.01
N ILE A 61 -4.63 17.67 25.81
CA ILE A 61 -3.33 18.24 25.45
C ILE A 61 -3.04 19.46 26.31
N ASP A 62 -3.98 20.39 26.41
CA ASP A 62 -3.86 21.59 27.25
C ASP A 62 -3.64 21.19 28.72
N GLY A 63 -4.37 20.19 29.21
CA GLY A 63 -4.23 19.66 30.56
C GLY A 63 -2.84 19.08 30.84
N VAL A 64 -2.18 18.50 29.83
CA VAL A 64 -0.78 18.08 29.96
C VAL A 64 0.15 19.28 29.99
N THR A 65 -0.08 20.30 29.17
CA THR A 65 0.77 21.52 29.17
C THR A 65 0.67 22.31 30.48
N GLU A 66 -0.52 22.34 31.09
CA GLU A 66 -0.77 22.92 32.41
C GLU A 66 -0.34 22.00 33.58
N GLY A 67 0.15 20.79 33.28
CA GLY A 67 0.66 19.85 34.27
C GLY A 67 -0.40 19.15 35.12
N VAL A 68 -1.67 19.19 34.72
CA VAL A 68 -2.80 18.59 35.44
C VAL A 68 -3.16 17.18 34.95
N CYS A 69 -2.74 16.81 33.73
CA CYS A 69 -2.95 15.48 33.15
C CYS A 69 -1.63 14.75 32.90
N SER A 70 -1.69 13.42 32.76
CA SER A 70 -0.53 12.62 32.38
C SER A 70 -0.20 12.77 30.89
N ALA A 71 1.08 12.79 30.53
CA ALA A 71 1.51 12.94 29.14
C ALA A 71 1.02 11.82 28.20
N THR A 72 0.61 10.68 28.74
CA THR A 72 0.06 9.55 27.98
C THR A 72 -1.44 9.70 27.67
N THR A 73 -2.17 10.54 28.39
CA THR A 73 -3.63 10.62 28.36
C THR A 73 -4.19 10.97 26.99
N PRO A 74 -3.68 11.98 26.26
CA PRO A 74 -4.20 12.31 24.93
C PRO A 74 -4.09 11.14 23.94
N PHE A 75 -3.00 10.35 24.04
CA PHE A 75 -2.78 9.21 23.15
C PHE A 75 -3.72 8.05 23.45
N LEU A 76 -4.04 7.83 24.73
CA LEU A 76 -4.96 6.78 25.14
C LEU A 76 -6.38 7.12 24.69
N LEU A 77 -6.81 8.37 24.92
CA LEU A 77 -8.11 8.84 24.45
C LEU A 77 -8.21 8.77 22.92
N LEU A 78 -7.17 9.20 22.19
CA LEU A 78 -7.15 9.11 20.73
C LEU A 78 -7.22 7.66 20.24
N GLY A 79 -6.55 6.73 20.92
CA GLY A 79 -6.61 5.30 20.60
C GLY A 79 -8.01 4.73 20.82
N ASP A 80 -8.59 4.99 21.99
CA ASP A 80 -9.95 4.55 22.34
C ASP A 80 -10.97 5.10 21.32
N VAL A 81 -10.86 6.38 20.95
CA VAL A 81 -11.71 7.01 19.91
C VAL A 81 -11.55 6.30 18.56
N LEU A 82 -10.32 6.11 18.10
CA LEU A 82 -10.09 5.50 16.79
C LEU A 82 -10.59 4.05 16.75
N ASP A 83 -10.45 3.29 17.83
CA ASP A 83 -10.90 1.90 17.92
C ASP A 83 -12.43 1.75 17.95
N CYS A 84 -13.14 2.73 18.50
CA CYS A 84 -14.60 2.72 18.58
C CYS A 84 -15.31 3.22 17.32
N LEU A 85 -14.62 3.95 16.43
CA LEU A 85 -15.26 4.62 15.29
C LEU A 85 -15.12 3.88 13.96
N PRO A 86 -16.09 4.03 13.04
CA PRO A 86 -15.97 3.58 11.65
C PRO A 86 -14.87 4.33 10.87
N LEU A 87 -14.40 3.73 9.77
CA LEU A 87 -13.21 4.19 9.04
C LEU A 87 -13.34 5.61 8.46
N ASP A 88 -14.54 6.01 8.03
CA ASP A 88 -14.84 7.34 7.50
C ASP A 88 -14.66 8.45 8.54
N GLN A 89 -14.99 8.17 9.81
CA GLN A 89 -14.74 9.10 10.90
C GLN A 89 -13.29 9.07 11.37
N CYS A 90 -12.65 7.89 11.37
CA CYS A 90 -11.22 7.78 11.65
C CYS A 90 -10.39 8.65 10.71
N ASP A 91 -10.77 8.76 9.43
CA ASP A 91 -10.08 9.61 8.46
C ASP A 91 -10.12 11.10 8.86
N LYS A 92 -11.30 11.60 9.26
CA LYS A 92 -11.46 12.99 9.75
C LYS A 92 -10.61 13.26 10.99
N ILE A 93 -10.60 12.32 11.94
CA ILE A 93 -9.81 12.45 13.16
C ILE A 93 -8.31 12.37 12.86
N PHE A 94 -7.91 11.56 11.90
CA PHE A 94 -6.52 11.46 11.50
C PHE A 94 -5.99 12.77 10.90
N SER A 95 -6.83 13.54 10.20
CA SER A 95 -6.46 14.90 9.75
C SER A 95 -6.03 15.80 10.92
N PHE A 96 -6.75 15.74 12.04
CA PHE A 96 -6.36 16.45 13.26
C PHE A 96 -4.99 15.95 13.81
N VAL A 97 -4.74 14.64 13.75
CA VAL A 97 -3.45 14.06 14.18
C VAL A 97 -2.31 14.57 13.30
N GLU A 98 -2.52 14.69 11.98
CA GLU A 98 -1.57 15.22 11.01
C GLU A 98 -1.27 16.71 11.20
N GLU A 99 -2.28 17.52 11.51
CA GLU A 99 -2.11 18.95 11.79
C GLU A 99 -1.29 19.20 13.06
N ASN A 100 -1.44 18.34 14.07
CA ASN A 100 -0.79 18.49 15.38
C ASN A 100 0.58 17.81 15.50
N VAL A 101 1.24 17.48 14.38
CA VAL A 101 2.59 16.86 14.36
C VAL A 101 3.63 17.61 15.20
N SER A 102 3.59 18.94 15.22
CA SER A 102 4.51 19.77 16.02
C SER A 102 4.36 19.49 17.52
N THR A 103 3.13 19.37 17.99
CA THR A 103 2.79 19.02 19.38
C THR A 103 3.32 17.62 19.72
N TRP A 104 3.06 16.63 18.87
CA TRP A 104 3.49 15.24 19.09
C TRP A 104 5.02 15.07 19.09
N LYS A 105 5.74 15.94 18.38
CA LYS A 105 7.22 15.96 18.34
C LYS A 105 7.88 16.65 19.52
N SER A 106 7.14 17.44 20.30
CA SER A 106 7.70 18.07 21.49
C SER A 106 8.18 17.02 22.51
N SER A 107 9.19 17.36 23.32
CA SER A 107 9.84 16.41 24.23
C SER A 107 8.86 15.75 25.22
N THR A 108 7.91 16.53 25.74
CA THR A 108 6.86 16.11 26.68
C THR A 108 6.01 14.97 26.10
N PHE A 109 5.63 15.10 24.83
CA PHE A 109 4.71 14.19 24.17
C PHE A 109 5.42 13.06 23.43
N TYR A 110 6.57 13.32 22.80
CA TYR A 110 7.26 12.35 21.95
C TYR A 110 7.71 11.11 22.74
N SER A 111 8.37 11.33 23.89
CA SER A 111 8.89 10.24 24.73
C SER A 111 7.78 9.34 25.29
N ALA A 112 6.69 9.95 25.75
CA ALA A 112 5.53 9.25 26.31
C ALA A 112 4.63 8.62 25.24
N GLY A 113 4.53 9.24 24.07
CA GLY A 113 3.48 9.00 23.07
C GLY A 113 3.86 8.21 21.85
N LYS A 114 5.15 8.18 21.47
CA LYS A 114 5.57 7.64 20.16
C LYS A 114 5.11 6.20 19.90
N ASN A 115 5.14 5.34 20.93
CA ASN A 115 4.72 3.95 20.81
C ASN A 115 3.20 3.80 20.69
N TYR A 116 2.43 4.71 21.30
CA TYR A 116 0.98 4.74 21.14
C TYR A 116 0.60 5.17 19.73
N LEU A 117 1.23 6.24 19.21
CA LEU A 117 1.04 6.67 17.82
C LEU A 117 1.38 5.55 16.82
N LEU A 118 2.49 4.85 17.03
CA LEU A 118 2.87 3.70 16.20
C LEU A 118 1.83 2.58 16.26
N ARG A 119 1.31 2.26 17.45
CA ARG A 119 0.29 1.22 17.63
C ARG A 119 -1.01 1.61 16.91
N MET A 120 -1.54 2.81 17.19
CA MET A 120 -2.76 3.31 16.54
C MET A 120 -2.66 3.31 15.01
N CYS A 121 -1.53 3.77 14.47
CA CYS A 121 -1.32 3.75 13.01
C CYS A 121 -1.28 2.33 12.45
N ASN A 122 -0.63 1.38 13.14
CA ASN A 122 -0.60 -0.02 12.71
C ASN A 122 -1.97 -0.69 12.79
N ASP A 123 -2.76 -0.37 13.81
CA ASP A 123 -4.10 -0.92 13.99
C ASP A 123 -5.07 -0.36 12.94
N LEU A 124 -4.97 0.94 12.60
CA LEU A 124 -5.65 1.51 11.44
C LEU A 124 -5.24 0.81 10.14
N LEU A 125 -3.94 0.65 9.87
CA LEU A 125 -3.46 -0.05 8.66
C LEU A 125 -3.92 -1.51 8.56
N ARG A 126 -4.20 -2.18 9.69
CA ARG A 126 -4.78 -3.53 9.73
C ARG A 126 -6.28 -3.53 9.44
N ARG A 127 -7.00 -2.50 9.87
CA ARG A 127 -8.45 -2.33 9.64
C ARG A 127 -8.77 -1.85 8.23
N LEU A 128 -7.85 -1.12 7.59
CA LEU A 128 -8.05 -0.55 6.26
C LEU A 128 -7.95 -1.60 5.15
N SER A 129 -8.87 -1.53 4.19
CA SER A 129 -8.76 -2.27 2.95
C SER A 129 -7.60 -1.73 2.11
N LYS A 130 -6.68 -2.62 1.73
CA LYS A 130 -5.51 -2.28 0.90
C LYS A 130 -5.85 -1.98 -0.57
N SER A 131 -7.11 -2.18 -0.99
CA SER A 131 -7.57 -1.89 -2.36
C SER A 131 -8.37 -0.60 -2.47
N GLN A 132 -9.19 -0.28 -1.47
CA GLN A 132 -10.09 0.88 -1.50
C GLN A 132 -9.50 2.10 -0.77
N ASN A 133 -8.81 1.90 0.36
CA ASN A 133 -8.35 2.98 1.22
C ASN A 133 -6.86 3.29 1.04
N THR A 134 -6.34 3.16 -0.19
CA THR A 134 -4.91 3.33 -0.49
C THR A 134 -4.40 4.72 -0.15
N VAL A 135 -5.21 5.75 -0.41
CA VAL A 135 -4.88 7.16 -0.08
C VAL A 135 -4.73 7.35 1.42
N PHE A 136 -5.67 6.83 2.22
CA PHE A 136 -5.62 6.96 3.68
C PHE A 136 -4.47 6.15 4.27
N CYS A 137 -4.21 4.93 3.78
CA CYS A 137 -3.01 4.17 4.13
C CYS A 137 -1.71 4.96 3.83
N GLY A 138 -1.65 5.65 2.68
CA GLY A 138 -0.52 6.50 2.30
C GLY A 138 -0.31 7.68 3.25
N ARG A 139 -1.40 8.37 3.64
CA ARG A 139 -1.38 9.45 4.64
C ARG A 139 -0.82 8.98 5.98
N ILE A 140 -1.29 7.82 6.47
CA ILE A 140 -0.77 7.21 7.70
C ILE A 140 0.74 6.92 7.60
N GLN A 141 1.20 6.35 6.49
CA GLN A 141 2.62 6.07 6.28
C GLN A 141 3.47 7.35 6.19
N LEU A 142 2.97 8.40 5.52
CA LEU A 142 3.62 9.71 5.45
C LEU A 142 3.71 10.38 6.83
N PHE A 143 2.63 10.28 7.63
CA PHE A 143 2.64 10.75 9.01
C PHE A 143 3.70 10.04 9.85
N LEU A 144 3.77 8.70 9.78
CA LEU A 144 4.78 7.91 10.49
C LEU A 144 6.21 8.30 10.07
N ALA A 145 6.45 8.45 8.76
CA ALA A 145 7.75 8.89 8.23
C ALA A 145 8.11 10.32 8.65
N ARG A 146 7.11 11.19 8.83
CA ARG A 146 7.31 12.55 9.34
C ARG A 146 7.56 12.56 10.84
N LEU A 147 6.89 11.70 11.61
CA LEU A 147 6.97 11.63 13.07
C LEU A 147 8.32 11.07 13.53
N PHE A 148 8.73 9.93 12.97
CA PHE A 148 9.92 9.22 13.39
C PHE A 148 11.19 9.71 12.67
N PRO A 149 12.31 9.90 13.38
CA PRO A 149 13.60 10.11 12.76
C PRO A 149 13.98 8.93 11.85
N LEU A 150 14.77 9.19 10.80
CA LEU A 150 15.26 8.15 9.87
C LEU A 150 16.11 7.07 10.56
N SER A 151 16.64 7.36 11.75
CA SER A 151 17.42 6.42 12.57
C SER A 151 16.56 5.53 13.49
N GLU A 152 15.23 5.72 13.53
CA GLU A 152 14.35 4.94 14.38
C GLU A 152 14.25 3.51 13.86
N LYS A 153 14.56 2.53 14.73
CA LYS A 153 14.61 1.10 14.35
C LYS A 153 13.29 0.57 13.80
N SER A 154 12.15 1.11 14.22
CA SER A 154 10.81 0.69 13.78
C SER A 154 10.55 0.94 12.29
N GLY A 155 11.23 1.92 11.69
CA GLY A 155 11.11 2.25 10.26
C GLY A 155 12.13 1.56 9.36
N LEU A 156 13.01 0.71 9.91
CA LEU A 156 14.13 0.12 9.19
C LEU A 156 13.96 -1.39 9.02
N ASN A 157 14.05 -1.86 7.77
CA ASN A 157 14.18 -3.29 7.49
C ASN A 157 15.63 -3.76 7.71
N LEU A 158 16.07 -3.77 8.97
CA LEU A 158 17.46 -4.05 9.33
C LEU A 158 17.93 -5.43 8.85
N GLN A 159 17.07 -6.43 8.90
CA GLN A 159 17.41 -7.80 8.47
C GLN A 159 17.29 -8.01 6.96
N SER A 160 16.84 -6.99 6.20
CA SER A 160 16.59 -7.09 4.76
C SER A 160 15.64 -8.24 4.40
N GLN A 161 14.61 -8.46 5.23
CA GLN A 161 13.61 -9.51 4.97
C GLN A 161 12.70 -9.12 3.81
N PHE A 162 12.31 -10.11 3.01
CA PHE A 162 11.36 -9.92 1.91
C PHE A 162 9.92 -9.97 2.42
N ASN A 163 9.06 -9.12 1.87
CA ASN A 163 7.63 -9.16 2.14
C ASN A 163 6.98 -10.31 1.36
N LEU A 164 6.98 -11.49 1.97
CA LEU A 164 6.33 -12.65 1.38
C LEU A 164 4.80 -12.54 1.42
N ASP A 165 4.15 -11.66 2.15
CA ASP A 165 2.68 -11.65 2.15
C ASP A 165 2.07 -11.05 0.86
N ASN A 166 2.88 -10.36 0.03
CA ASN A 166 2.40 -9.77 -1.22
C ASN A 166 2.37 -10.78 -2.37
N ILE A 167 1.42 -11.71 -2.33
CA ILE A 167 1.25 -12.76 -3.33
C ILE A 167 0.50 -12.23 -4.56
N THR A 168 1.02 -12.51 -5.75
CA THR A 168 0.28 -12.34 -7.02
C THR A 168 -0.63 -13.55 -7.23
N VAL A 169 -1.94 -13.33 -7.16
CA VAL A 169 -2.96 -14.37 -7.35
C VAL A 169 -3.34 -14.44 -8.82
N PHE A 170 -3.24 -15.62 -9.43
CA PHE A 170 -3.52 -15.87 -10.84
C PHE A 170 -4.06 -17.28 -11.02
N ASN A 171 -4.67 -17.58 -12.17
CA ASN A 171 -5.23 -18.91 -12.42
C ASN A 171 -4.13 -19.97 -12.57
N LYS A 172 -4.21 -21.04 -11.78
CA LYS A 172 -3.28 -22.18 -11.84
C LYS A 172 -3.93 -23.46 -12.37
N ASN A 173 -5.25 -23.44 -12.57
CA ASN A 173 -6.03 -24.57 -13.06
C ASN A 173 -6.25 -24.42 -14.57
N GLU A 174 -5.69 -25.35 -15.35
CA GLU A 174 -5.88 -25.39 -16.80
C GLU A 174 -7.35 -25.66 -17.19
N GLN A 175 -8.09 -26.39 -16.35
CA GLN A 175 -9.50 -26.73 -16.58
C GLN A 175 -10.44 -25.51 -16.48
N ASP A 176 -10.05 -24.49 -15.71
CA ASP A 176 -10.82 -23.26 -15.52
C ASP A 176 -10.33 -22.15 -16.48
N SER A 177 -9.45 -22.47 -17.43
CA SER A 177 -8.85 -21.47 -18.30
C SER A 177 -9.86 -20.92 -19.31
N THR A 178 -9.82 -19.60 -19.44
CA THR A 178 -10.53 -18.84 -20.46
C THR A 178 -9.75 -18.76 -21.78
N LEU A 179 -8.47 -19.17 -21.78
CA LEU A 179 -7.60 -19.23 -22.96
C LEU A 179 -7.66 -20.63 -23.58
N GLY A 180 -8.12 -20.74 -24.82
CA GLY A 180 -8.22 -22.02 -25.54
C GLY A 180 -9.63 -22.61 -25.63
N LEU A 181 -10.65 -21.95 -25.06
CA LEU A 181 -12.04 -22.19 -25.44
C LEU A 181 -12.28 -21.53 -26.81
N GLN A 182 -12.10 -22.29 -27.89
CA GLN A 182 -12.68 -21.91 -29.18
C GLN A 182 -14.17 -21.64 -28.96
N HIS A 183 -14.67 -20.53 -29.51
CA HIS A 183 -16.09 -20.17 -29.57
C HIS A 183 -16.98 -21.40 -29.64
N THR A 184 -17.54 -21.81 -28.50
CA THR A 184 -18.74 -22.63 -28.50
C THR A 184 -19.82 -21.68 -28.06
N GLU A 185 -20.62 -21.24 -29.03
CA GLU A 185 -21.82 -20.45 -28.82
C GLU A 185 -22.64 -21.08 -27.70
N VAL A 186 -22.59 -20.48 -26.51
CA VAL A 186 -23.65 -20.65 -25.53
C VAL A 186 -24.44 -19.35 -25.59
N LYS A 187 -25.59 -19.41 -26.26
CA LYS A 187 -26.63 -18.38 -26.20
C LYS A 187 -26.99 -18.18 -24.73
N GLU A 188 -26.52 -17.08 -24.13
CA GLU A 188 -27.17 -16.49 -22.96
C GLU A 188 -28.24 -15.52 -23.49
N GLU A 189 -29.51 -15.96 -23.42
CA GLU A 189 -30.65 -15.04 -23.47
C GLU A 189 -30.68 -14.23 -22.17
N GLY A 190 -30.52 -12.91 -22.24
CA GLY A 190 -30.73 -12.05 -21.07
C GLY A 190 -30.22 -10.62 -21.13
N MET A 191 -31.06 -9.75 -21.71
CA MET A 191 -31.14 -8.29 -21.54
C MET A 191 -30.13 -7.37 -22.26
N ASP A 192 -30.69 -6.65 -23.22
CA ASP A 192 -30.15 -5.52 -23.98
C ASP A 192 -29.58 -4.39 -23.11
N VAL A 193 -28.36 -3.96 -23.45
CA VAL A 193 -27.97 -2.55 -23.34
C VAL A 193 -27.25 -2.20 -24.65
N GLU A 194 -27.84 -1.26 -25.38
CA GLU A 194 -27.52 -0.84 -26.75
C GLU A 194 -26.01 -0.64 -26.99
N GLU A 195 -25.42 -1.48 -27.85
CA GLU A 195 -24.13 -1.24 -28.48
C GLU A 195 -24.29 -0.14 -29.54
N GLY A 196 -23.67 1.01 -29.29
CA GLY A 196 -23.45 2.01 -30.33
C GLY A 196 -22.43 1.47 -31.34
N GLU A 197 -22.89 1.29 -32.59
CA GLU A 197 -22.06 0.99 -33.76
C GLU A 197 -20.85 1.93 -33.84
N MET A 198 -19.64 1.39 -33.72
CA MET A 198 -18.44 1.99 -34.28
C MET A 198 -17.88 1.03 -35.33
N GLY A 199 -17.78 1.55 -36.56
CA GLY A 199 -17.55 0.80 -37.78
C GLY A 199 -16.29 -0.06 -37.79
N ASP A 200 -16.41 -1.14 -38.55
CA ASP A 200 -15.35 -1.95 -39.14
C ASP A 200 -14.32 -1.06 -39.85
N GLU A 201 -13.14 -0.84 -39.25
CA GLU A 201 -11.88 -0.62 -39.99
C GLU A 201 -10.70 -1.20 -39.18
N ASP A 202 -10.01 -2.15 -39.81
CA ASP A 202 -8.68 -2.71 -39.50
C ASP A 202 -8.49 -3.60 -38.25
N ALA A 203 -8.89 -4.87 -38.40
CA ALA A 203 -8.34 -5.96 -37.59
C ALA A 203 -6.80 -6.01 -37.73
N PRO A 204 -6.03 -5.94 -36.61
CA PRO A 204 -4.58 -6.10 -36.68
C PRO A 204 -4.23 -7.53 -37.13
N ALA A 205 -3.25 -7.64 -38.04
CA ALA A 205 -2.74 -8.91 -38.53
C ALA A 205 -2.46 -9.93 -37.40
N PRO A 206 -2.77 -11.23 -37.61
CA PRO A 206 -2.69 -12.25 -36.56
C PRO A 206 -1.26 -12.37 -36.02
N CYS A 207 -1.15 -12.32 -34.69
CA CYS A 207 0.08 -12.55 -33.94
C CYS A 207 0.72 -13.90 -34.31
N THR A 208 2.05 -13.93 -34.42
CA THR A 208 2.83 -15.16 -34.69
C THR A 208 2.93 -16.11 -33.50
N ILE A 209 2.48 -15.70 -32.32
CA ILE A 209 2.43 -16.54 -31.11
C ILE A 209 1.02 -16.40 -30.51
N PRO A 210 0.16 -17.43 -30.56
CA PRO A 210 -1.10 -17.41 -29.84
C PRO A 210 -0.80 -17.35 -28.34
N ILE A 211 -1.44 -16.43 -27.61
CA ILE A 211 -1.36 -16.43 -26.15
C ILE A 211 -2.11 -17.66 -25.65
N ASP A 212 -1.35 -18.67 -25.24
CA ASP A 212 -1.87 -19.87 -24.64
C ASP A 212 -1.77 -19.81 -23.11
N TYR A 213 -2.55 -20.68 -22.46
CA TYR A 213 -2.54 -20.80 -21.01
C TYR A 213 -1.14 -21.11 -20.45
N ASN A 214 -0.29 -21.81 -21.21
CA ASN A 214 1.08 -22.10 -20.78
C ASN A 214 1.92 -20.83 -20.66
N LEU A 215 1.87 -19.92 -21.63
CA LEU A 215 2.56 -18.64 -21.56
C LEU A 215 2.09 -17.83 -20.34
N TYR A 216 0.77 -17.70 -20.17
CA TYR A 216 0.16 -17.01 -19.02
C TYR A 216 0.67 -17.59 -17.68
N ARG A 217 0.62 -18.91 -17.54
CA ARG A 217 1.05 -19.59 -16.30
C ARG A 217 2.54 -19.38 -16.03
N LYS A 218 3.39 -19.52 -17.05
CA LYS A 218 4.85 -19.32 -16.91
C LYS A 218 5.18 -17.88 -16.54
N PHE A 219 4.52 -16.92 -17.20
CA PHE A 219 4.67 -15.50 -16.96
C PHE A 219 4.34 -15.12 -15.51
N TRP A 220 3.15 -15.49 -15.02
CA TRP A 220 2.77 -15.16 -13.65
C TRP A 220 3.53 -15.96 -12.59
N THR A 221 4.05 -17.14 -12.94
CA THR A 221 4.96 -17.88 -12.05
C THR A 221 6.25 -17.09 -11.79
N LEU A 222 6.77 -16.31 -12.75
CA LEU A 222 7.93 -15.46 -12.54
C LEU A 222 7.73 -14.43 -11.41
N GLN A 223 6.50 -13.99 -11.15
CA GLN A 223 6.23 -13.03 -10.07
C GLN A 223 6.57 -13.58 -8.68
N ASP A 224 6.52 -14.90 -8.47
CA ASP A 224 6.96 -15.48 -7.19
C ASP A 224 8.48 -15.36 -7.00
N TYR A 225 9.26 -15.50 -8.08
CA TYR A 225 10.71 -15.29 -8.06
C TYR A 225 11.08 -13.83 -7.78
N PHE A 226 10.34 -12.87 -8.32
CA PHE A 226 10.53 -11.45 -8.00
C PHE A 226 10.17 -11.12 -6.55
N ARG A 227 9.15 -11.79 -5.99
CA ARG A 227 8.74 -11.67 -4.58
C ARG A 227 9.75 -12.31 -3.63
N ASN A 228 10.34 -13.45 -4.00
CA ASN A 228 11.28 -14.20 -3.19
C ASN A 228 12.57 -14.52 -3.97
N PRO A 229 13.52 -13.56 -4.06
CA PRO A 229 14.73 -13.73 -4.87
C PRO A 229 15.70 -14.79 -4.31
N VAL A 230 15.51 -15.23 -3.06
CA VAL A 230 16.36 -16.26 -2.45
C VAL A 230 16.16 -17.62 -3.14
N GLN A 231 14.99 -17.87 -3.74
CA GLN A 231 14.72 -19.10 -4.51
C GLN A 231 15.65 -19.23 -5.74
N CYS A 232 16.16 -18.12 -6.28
CA CYS A 232 17.08 -18.15 -7.42
C CYS A 232 18.45 -18.79 -7.11
N TYR A 233 18.76 -19.06 -5.84
CA TYR A 233 19.97 -19.79 -5.44
C TYR A 233 19.78 -21.30 -5.41
N ASP A 234 18.55 -21.80 -5.49
CA ASP A 234 18.27 -23.23 -5.63
C ASP A 234 18.40 -23.68 -7.09
N LYS A 235 19.00 -24.84 -7.32
CA LYS A 235 19.35 -25.33 -8.67
C LYS A 235 18.11 -25.56 -9.54
N PHE A 236 17.08 -26.20 -9.01
CA PHE A 236 15.87 -26.53 -9.78
C PHE A 236 15.03 -25.27 -10.04
N SER A 237 14.93 -24.43 -9.02
CA SER A 237 14.25 -23.14 -9.07
C SER A 237 14.91 -22.21 -10.09
N TRP A 238 16.24 -22.17 -10.12
CA TRP A 238 17.01 -21.41 -11.11
C TRP A 238 16.78 -21.88 -12.55
N MET A 239 16.82 -23.19 -12.80
CA MET A 239 16.56 -23.74 -14.15
C MET A 239 15.16 -23.37 -14.65
N THR A 240 14.18 -23.38 -13.76
CA THR A 240 12.80 -22.98 -14.07
C THR A 240 12.73 -21.48 -14.36
N PHE A 241 13.38 -20.66 -13.53
CA PHE A 241 13.46 -19.20 -13.74
C PHE A 241 14.13 -18.83 -15.06
N LEU A 242 15.23 -19.49 -15.44
CA LEU A 242 15.90 -19.31 -16.73
C LEU A 242 14.92 -19.55 -17.89
N LYS A 243 14.32 -20.74 -17.92
CA LYS A 243 13.40 -21.14 -18.99
C LYS A 243 12.23 -20.17 -19.12
N PHE A 244 11.58 -19.82 -18.02
CA PHE A 244 10.41 -18.93 -18.06
C PHE A 244 10.79 -17.50 -18.43
N SER A 245 11.98 -17.05 -18.02
CA SER A 245 12.49 -15.71 -18.38
C SER A 245 12.85 -15.62 -19.85
N ASP A 246 13.54 -16.62 -20.41
CA ASP A 246 13.91 -16.64 -21.82
C ASP A 246 12.67 -16.63 -22.72
N GLU A 247 11.63 -17.42 -22.37
CA GLU A 247 10.35 -17.42 -23.08
C GLU A 247 9.63 -16.05 -22.97
N THR A 248 9.57 -15.47 -21.78
CA THR A 248 8.92 -14.15 -21.56
C THR A 248 9.63 -13.03 -22.32
N LEU A 249 10.96 -12.99 -22.28
CA LEU A 249 11.75 -11.97 -22.98
C LEU A 249 11.71 -12.18 -24.51
N ALA A 250 11.60 -13.42 -24.98
CA ALA A 250 11.36 -13.69 -26.40
C ALA A 250 10.01 -13.13 -26.85
N VAL A 251 8.95 -13.31 -26.06
CA VAL A 251 7.64 -12.71 -26.33
C VAL A 251 7.72 -11.17 -26.34
N PHE A 252 8.40 -10.55 -25.37
CA PHE A 252 8.55 -9.10 -25.36
C PHE A 252 9.33 -8.52 -26.54
N LYS A 253 10.18 -9.32 -27.20
CA LYS A 253 10.86 -8.90 -28.44
C LYS A 253 9.97 -9.02 -29.68
N SER A 254 9.16 -10.07 -29.76
CA SER A 254 8.38 -10.38 -30.95
C SER A 254 7.02 -9.71 -30.96
N TYR A 255 6.43 -9.44 -29.79
CA TYR A 255 5.07 -8.94 -29.67
C TYR A 255 4.98 -7.45 -30.00
N LYS A 256 4.03 -7.09 -30.87
CA LYS A 256 3.81 -5.71 -31.34
C LYS A 256 3.43 -4.79 -30.17
N LEU A 257 3.95 -3.56 -30.17
CA LEU A 257 3.59 -2.53 -29.21
C LEU A 257 2.41 -1.72 -29.74
N ASP A 258 1.54 -1.28 -28.84
CA ASP A 258 0.54 -0.27 -29.18
C ASP A 258 1.20 1.10 -29.36
N ASP A 259 0.57 1.94 -30.20
CA ASP A 259 1.02 3.30 -30.45
C ASP A 259 0.88 4.14 -29.16
N MET A 260 2.03 4.48 -28.59
CA MET A 260 2.13 5.19 -27.31
C MET A 260 1.51 6.59 -27.38
N GLN A 261 1.42 7.20 -28.56
CA GLN A 261 0.77 8.51 -28.75
C GLN A 261 -0.75 8.41 -28.75
N ALA A 262 -1.31 7.37 -29.37
CA ALA A 262 -2.74 7.11 -29.38
C ALA A 262 -3.24 6.79 -27.95
N SER A 263 -2.49 5.96 -27.22
CA SER A 263 -2.81 5.62 -25.83
C SER A 263 -2.76 6.83 -24.89
N LYS A 264 -1.77 7.72 -25.07
CA LYS A 264 -1.67 8.97 -24.28
C LYS A 264 -2.81 9.95 -24.55
N ARG A 265 -3.25 10.10 -25.81
CA ARG A 265 -4.40 10.95 -26.16
C ARG A 265 -5.70 10.43 -25.55
N LYS A 266 -5.95 9.12 -25.66
CA LYS A 266 -7.13 8.46 -25.08
C LYS A 266 -7.17 8.57 -23.55
N LEU A 267 -6.00 8.50 -22.89
CA LEU A 267 -5.89 8.70 -21.45
C LEU A 267 -6.16 10.16 -21.03
N GLU A 268 -5.70 11.15 -21.79
CA GLU A 268 -5.98 12.57 -21.54
C GLU A 268 -7.46 12.92 -21.77
N GLU A 269 -8.11 12.31 -22.76
CA GLU A 269 -9.55 12.43 -23.00
C GLU A 269 -10.38 11.79 -21.86
N MET A 270 -9.97 10.63 -21.35
CA MET A 270 -10.62 10.02 -20.18
C MET A 270 -10.41 10.83 -18.89
N ARG A 271 -9.25 11.48 -18.73
CA ARG A 271 -8.94 12.38 -17.61
C ARG A 271 -9.86 13.60 -17.54
N THR A 272 -10.33 14.07 -18.69
CA THR A 272 -11.22 15.23 -18.77
C THR A 272 -12.69 14.85 -18.64
N ALA A 273 -13.05 13.58 -18.92
CA ALA A 273 -14.42 13.09 -18.87
C ALA A 273 -14.83 12.44 -17.53
N ALA A 274 -13.89 11.82 -16.80
CA ALA A 274 -14.15 11.15 -15.53
C ALA A 274 -13.41 11.85 -14.38
N GLY A 275 -14.15 12.48 -13.48
CA GLY A 275 -13.61 13.13 -12.28
C GLY A 275 -12.95 12.19 -11.26
N ASP A 276 -13.03 10.87 -11.47
CA ASP A 276 -12.37 9.86 -10.65
C ASP A 276 -11.29 9.13 -11.44
N HIS A 277 -10.03 9.35 -11.04
CA HIS A 277 -8.90 8.56 -11.51
C HIS A 277 -8.99 7.13 -10.97
N VAL A 278 -9.40 6.17 -11.80
CA VAL A 278 -9.30 4.74 -11.46
C VAL A 278 -7.84 4.31 -11.57
N TYR A 279 -7.16 4.23 -10.41
CA TYR A 279 -5.77 3.77 -10.31
C TYR A 279 -5.69 2.30 -9.93
N PHE A 280 -5.05 1.48 -10.76
CA PHE A 280 -4.81 0.07 -10.46
C PHE A 280 -3.50 -0.10 -9.67
N ALA A 281 -3.62 -0.33 -8.37
CA ALA A 281 -2.46 -0.48 -7.48
C ALA A 281 -1.73 -1.84 -7.62
N LYS A 282 -2.36 -2.85 -8.23
CA LYS A 282 -1.81 -4.19 -8.44
C LYS A 282 -1.97 -4.62 -9.89
N PHE A 283 -1.16 -5.59 -10.31
CA PHE A 283 -1.30 -6.24 -11.60
C PHE A 283 -2.67 -6.90 -11.75
N LEU A 284 -3.27 -6.74 -12.92
CA LEU A 284 -4.51 -7.43 -13.28
C LEU A 284 -4.13 -8.78 -13.88
N THR A 285 -4.39 -9.85 -13.15
CA THR A 285 -3.96 -11.20 -13.54
C THR A 285 -5.02 -11.94 -14.36
N SER A 286 -5.97 -11.23 -14.97
CA SER A 286 -6.97 -11.88 -15.82
C SER A 286 -6.34 -12.40 -17.10
N GLU A 287 -6.62 -13.66 -17.43
CA GLU A 287 -6.17 -14.31 -18.66
C GLU A 287 -6.60 -13.56 -19.93
N LYS A 288 -7.84 -13.06 -19.95
CA LYS A 288 -8.42 -12.30 -21.08
C LYS A 288 -7.71 -10.97 -21.35
N LEU A 289 -7.00 -10.43 -20.35
CA LEU A 289 -6.30 -9.15 -20.46
C LEU A 289 -4.85 -9.31 -20.92
N MET A 290 -4.36 -10.54 -21.05
CA MET A 290 -2.95 -10.79 -21.31
C MET A 290 -2.49 -10.15 -22.64
N ASP A 291 -3.28 -10.24 -23.70
CA ASP A 291 -2.97 -9.61 -25.00
C ASP A 291 -2.80 -8.08 -24.89
N LEU A 292 -3.73 -7.43 -24.18
CA LEU A 292 -3.74 -5.98 -23.96
C LEU A 292 -2.58 -5.54 -23.05
N GLN A 293 -2.27 -6.32 -22.02
CA GLN A 293 -1.13 -6.04 -21.15
C GLN A 293 0.19 -6.22 -21.88
N LEU A 294 0.29 -7.23 -22.76
CA LEU A 294 1.47 -7.39 -23.59
C LEU A 294 1.61 -6.26 -24.60
N SER A 295 0.55 -5.67 -25.15
CA SER A 295 0.69 -4.52 -26.05
C SER A 295 1.10 -3.22 -25.31
N ASP A 296 0.79 -3.10 -24.02
CA ASP A 296 1.13 -1.93 -23.19
C ASP A 296 2.63 -1.83 -22.86
N SER A 297 3.24 -0.73 -23.30
CA SER A 297 4.65 -0.43 -23.04
C SER A 297 4.95 -0.20 -21.55
N ASN A 298 4.03 0.39 -20.79
CA ASN A 298 4.21 0.60 -19.36
C ASN A 298 4.20 -0.72 -18.62
N PHE A 299 3.27 -1.62 -18.93
CA PHE A 299 3.27 -2.96 -18.36
C PHE A 299 4.60 -3.68 -18.57
N ARG A 300 5.12 -3.72 -19.82
CA ARG A 300 6.44 -4.32 -20.10
C ARG A 300 7.56 -3.64 -19.31
N ARG A 301 7.55 -2.30 -19.20
CA ARG A 301 8.54 -1.55 -18.39
C ARG A 301 8.54 -1.97 -16.92
N HIS A 302 7.37 -2.18 -16.30
CA HIS A 302 7.29 -2.63 -14.91
C HIS A 302 7.96 -4.01 -14.73
N ILE A 303 7.70 -4.95 -15.63
CA ILE A 303 8.29 -6.29 -15.58
C ILE A 303 9.81 -6.25 -15.80
N LEU A 304 10.26 -5.49 -16.80
CA LEU A 304 11.69 -5.30 -17.09
C LEU A 304 12.42 -4.61 -15.94
N LEU A 305 11.77 -3.67 -15.25
CA LEU A 305 12.31 -3.04 -14.05
C LEU A 305 12.45 -4.05 -12.90
N GLN A 306 11.47 -4.95 -12.71
CA GLN A 306 11.59 -6.05 -11.74
C GLN A 306 12.81 -6.94 -12.05
N TYR A 307 13.07 -7.26 -13.32
CA TYR A 307 14.29 -7.98 -13.73
C TYR A 307 15.56 -7.22 -13.31
N LEU A 308 15.65 -5.93 -13.61
CA LEU A 308 16.84 -5.13 -13.26
C LEU A 308 17.06 -5.05 -11.74
N ILE A 309 16.00 -4.86 -10.96
CA ILE A 309 16.07 -4.86 -9.49
C ILE A 309 16.54 -6.22 -8.97
N LEU A 310 15.99 -7.32 -9.52
CA LEU A 310 16.37 -8.68 -9.15
C LEU A 310 17.86 -8.94 -9.48
N PHE A 311 18.29 -8.64 -10.71
CA PHE A 311 19.67 -8.86 -11.15
C PHE A 311 20.66 -8.07 -10.30
N GLN A 312 20.34 -6.81 -9.99
CA GLN A 312 21.14 -5.99 -9.09
C GLN A 312 21.26 -6.62 -7.69
N TYR A 313 20.16 -7.15 -7.14
CA TYR A 313 20.17 -7.85 -5.85
C TYR A 313 20.99 -9.15 -5.90
N LEU A 314 20.83 -9.96 -6.96
CA LEU A 314 21.49 -11.26 -7.08
C LEU A 314 23.01 -11.10 -7.18
N LYS A 315 23.51 -10.10 -7.91
CA LYS A 315 24.94 -9.75 -8.02
C LYS A 315 25.46 -8.94 -6.83
N GLY A 316 24.58 -8.20 -6.14
CA GLY A 316 24.95 -7.31 -5.04
C GLY A 316 25.47 -8.04 -3.80
N GLN A 317 26.45 -7.40 -3.15
CA GLN A 317 26.89 -7.74 -1.79
C GLN A 317 25.89 -7.09 -0.80
N VAL A 318 25.11 -7.93 -0.11
CA VAL A 318 24.13 -7.47 0.89
C VAL A 318 24.53 -8.01 2.24
N LYS A 319 24.64 -7.14 3.24
CA LYS A 319 25.17 -7.46 4.59
C LYS A 319 24.48 -8.68 5.25
N PHE A 320 23.19 -8.88 4.98
CA PHE A 320 22.37 -9.93 5.59
C PHE A 320 22.08 -11.11 4.64
N LYS A 321 22.77 -11.20 3.50
CA LYS A 321 22.68 -12.32 2.57
C LYS A 321 23.53 -13.49 3.09
N SER A 322 22.96 -14.69 3.06
CA SER A 322 23.66 -15.91 3.51
C SER A 322 24.92 -16.15 2.67
N SER A 323 25.96 -16.72 3.28
CA SER A 323 27.18 -17.16 2.59
C SER A 323 26.92 -18.24 1.53
N SER A 324 25.78 -18.94 1.60
CA SER A 324 25.33 -19.90 0.59
C SER A 324 24.69 -19.25 -0.65
N CYS A 325 24.34 -17.96 -0.59
CA CYS A 325 23.68 -17.24 -1.69
C CYS A 325 24.71 -16.70 -2.69
N VAL A 326 25.43 -17.60 -3.34
CA VAL A 326 26.48 -17.30 -4.32
C VAL A 326 26.06 -17.81 -5.68
N LEU A 327 26.32 -16.99 -6.72
CA LEU A 327 26.12 -17.39 -8.11
C LEU A 327 27.39 -18.02 -8.66
N ASN A 328 27.25 -19.02 -9.52
CA ASN A 328 28.38 -19.52 -10.31
C ASN A 328 28.67 -18.61 -11.52
N ASP A 329 29.75 -18.91 -12.24
CA ASP A 329 30.19 -18.08 -13.37
C ASP A 329 29.19 -18.10 -14.53
N ASP A 330 28.59 -19.26 -14.84
CA ASP A 330 27.59 -19.39 -15.90
C ASP A 330 26.32 -18.58 -15.59
N GLN A 331 25.87 -18.60 -14.34
CA GLN A 331 24.74 -17.82 -13.84
C GLN A 331 25.04 -16.32 -13.92
N SER A 332 26.26 -15.93 -13.54
CA SER A 332 26.68 -14.53 -13.57
C SER A 332 26.76 -14.01 -15.01
N LEU A 333 27.28 -14.82 -15.93
CA LEU A 333 27.34 -14.50 -17.36
C LEU A 333 25.94 -14.39 -17.97
N TRP A 334 25.05 -15.34 -17.67
CA TRP A 334 23.66 -15.28 -18.14
C TRP A 334 22.95 -14.03 -17.64
N ILE A 335 23.14 -13.63 -16.38
CA ILE A 335 22.57 -12.38 -15.84
C ILE A 335 23.12 -11.18 -16.61
N GLU A 336 24.41 -11.14 -16.94
CA GLU A 336 25.01 -10.02 -17.69
C GLU A 336 24.44 -9.90 -19.11
N ASP A 337 24.33 -11.00 -19.83
CA ASP A 337 23.79 -11.01 -21.18
C ASP A 337 22.30 -10.69 -21.20
N THR A 338 21.55 -11.24 -20.24
CA THR A 338 20.13 -10.94 -20.08
C THR A 338 19.91 -9.48 -19.64
N THR A 339 20.80 -8.91 -18.84
CA THR A 339 20.74 -7.49 -18.47
C THR A 339 20.92 -6.58 -19.68
N LYS A 340 21.90 -6.86 -20.56
CA LYS A 340 22.08 -6.13 -21.83
C LYS A 340 20.81 -6.23 -22.68
N LEU A 341 20.21 -7.41 -22.71
CA LEU A 341 18.99 -7.65 -23.44
C LEU A 341 17.79 -6.86 -22.90
N VAL A 342 17.61 -6.84 -21.58
CA VAL A 342 16.58 -6.05 -20.91
C VAL A 342 16.76 -4.56 -21.22
N TYR A 343 17.99 -4.04 -21.19
CA TYR A 343 18.26 -2.65 -21.60
C TYR A 343 17.89 -2.38 -23.06
N GLN A 344 18.21 -3.30 -23.97
CA GLN A 344 17.84 -3.17 -25.39
C GLN A 344 16.32 -3.13 -25.59
N VAL A 345 15.58 -4.02 -24.91
CA VAL A 345 14.11 -4.04 -24.99
C VAL A 345 13.53 -2.75 -24.38
N CYS A 346 14.02 -2.31 -23.23
CA CYS A 346 13.61 -1.03 -22.62
C CYS A 346 13.85 0.18 -23.54
N PHE A 347 14.99 0.20 -24.24
CA PHE A 347 15.29 1.26 -25.20
C PHE A 347 14.28 1.27 -26.35
N ASN A 348 13.94 0.10 -26.90
CA ASN A 348 12.94 -0.02 -27.96
C ASN A 348 11.54 0.44 -27.49
N LEU A 349 11.17 0.18 -26.23
CA LEU A 349 9.92 0.64 -25.62
C LEU A 349 9.83 2.16 -25.43
N THR A 350 10.95 2.88 -25.50
CA THR A 350 11.00 4.33 -25.27
C THR A 350 11.01 5.13 -26.57
N ASN A 351 11.44 4.50 -27.67
CA ASN A 351 11.52 5.11 -28.99
C ASN A 351 10.31 4.81 -29.90
N HIS A 352 9.46 3.87 -29.51
CA HIS A 352 8.06 3.75 -29.96
C HIS A 352 7.18 4.57 -29.02
#